data_AF-A0A6B3E6Z0-F1
#
_entry.id   AF-A0A6B3E6Z0-F1
#
_cell.length_a   1.000
_cell.length_b   1.000
_cell.length_c   1.000
_cell.angle_alpha   90.00
_cell.angle_beta   90.00
_cell.angle_gamma   90.00
#
_symmetry.space_group_name_H-M   'P 1'
#
loop_
_entity.id
_entity.type
_entity.pdbx_description
1 polymer ?
#
loop_
_entity_poly.entity_id
_entity_poly.type
_entity_poly.pdbx_seq_one_letter_code
_entity_poly.pdbx_strand_id
1 'polypeptide(L)' 'DGTELDVSGKILDREFAIEYDGELLAQISRRWFTVRDTYGVQVVREDVDPALLIAVTVCVIALAEGKDD' A
#
# COMPACT_ATOMS: atom_id res chain seq x y z
N ASP A 1 4.83 -15.75 16.35
CA ASP A 1 3.49 -15.57 15.75
C ASP A 1 3.48 -14.23 15.04
N GLY A 2 3.34 -14.26 13.72
CA GLY A 2 3.32 -13.05 12.88
C GLY A 2 1.89 -12.62 12.62
N THR A 3 1.69 -11.31 12.48
CA THR A 3 0.44 -10.71 12.03
C THR A 3 0.38 -10.81 10.49
N GLU A 4 -0.73 -11.29 9.94
CA GLU A 4 -0.97 -11.37 8.49
C GLU A 4 -1.71 -10.10 8.02
N LEU A 5 -1.29 -9.52 6.90
CA LEU A 5 -1.92 -8.35 6.29
C LEU A 5 -2.36 -8.71 4.87
N ASP A 6 -3.58 -8.34 4.53
CA ASP A 6 -4.13 -8.54 3.19
C ASP A 6 -3.90 -7.31 2.33
N VAL A 7 -3.47 -7.56 1.08
CA VAL A 7 -3.24 -6.52 0.09
C VAL A 7 -4.03 -6.84 -1.16
N SER A 8 -4.94 -5.93 -1.55
CA SER A 8 -5.84 -6.14 -2.67
C SER A 8 -6.05 -4.87 -3.50
N GLY A 9 -6.36 -5.04 -4.80
CA GLY A 9 -6.56 -3.95 -5.75
C GLY A 9 -5.65 -4.03 -6.97
N LYS A 10 -5.51 -2.91 -7.69
CA LYS A 10 -4.64 -2.79 -8.87
C LYS A 10 -3.25 -2.34 -8.43
N ILE A 11 -2.44 -3.31 -8.00
CA ILE A 11 -1.10 -3.06 -7.45
C ILE A 11 -0.19 -2.35 -8.46
N LEU A 12 -0.18 -2.80 -9.72
CA LEU A 12 0.63 -2.18 -10.79
C LEU A 12 0.21 -0.73 -11.10
N ASP A 13 -1.07 -0.41 -10.92
CA ASP A 13 -1.57 0.97 -11.07
C ASP A 13 -1.34 1.81 -9.81
N ARG A 14 -0.73 1.24 -8.75
CA ARG A 14 -0.56 1.86 -7.42
C ARG A 14 -1.90 2.32 -6.83
N GLU A 15 -2.91 1.48 -7.04
CA GLU A 15 -4.29 1.67 -6.57
C GLU A 15 -4.70 0.41 -5.79
N PHE A 16 -4.33 0.34 -4.51
CA PHE A 16 -4.57 -0.83 -3.67
C PHE A 16 -4.83 -0.45 -2.21
N ALA A 17 -5.26 -1.43 -1.41
CA ALA A 17 -5.55 -1.29 0.01
C ALA A 17 -4.71 -2.26 0.84
N ILE A 18 -4.46 -1.90 2.10
CA ILE A 18 -3.86 -2.77 3.13
C ILE A 18 -4.92 -2.98 4.21
N GLU A 19 -5.21 -4.23 4.51
CA GLU A 19 -6.23 -4.66 5.47
C GLU A 19 -5.66 -5.59 6.53
N TYR A 20 -6.24 -5.58 7.72
CA TYR A 20 -5.97 -6.53 8.79
C TYR A 20 -7.29 -7.07 9.34
N ASP A 21 -7.49 -8.39 9.30
CA ASP A 21 -8.72 -9.04 9.75
C ASP A 21 -9.99 -8.40 9.12
N GLY A 22 -9.89 -8.04 7.83
CA GLY A 22 -10.96 -7.35 7.08
C GLY A 22 -11.14 -5.87 7.40
N GLU A 23 -10.33 -5.29 8.28
CA GLU A 23 -10.35 -3.86 8.60
C GLU A 23 -9.36 -3.07 7.73
N LEU A 24 -9.83 -2.00 7.09
CA LEU A 24 -9.01 -1.12 6.26
C LEU A 24 -8.02 -0.31 7.10
N LEU A 25 -6.72 -0.49 6.84
CA LEU A 25 -5.64 0.24 7.52
C LEU A 25 -5.12 1.40 6.67
N ALA A 26 -4.92 1.16 5.37
CA ALA A 26 -4.51 2.21 4.43
C ALA A 26 -5.04 2.03 3.02
N GLN A 27 -5.26 3.16 2.36
CA GLN A 27 -5.58 3.27 0.94
C GLN A 27 -4.40 3.91 0.19
N ILE A 28 -3.89 3.22 -0.82
CA ILE A 28 -2.88 3.72 -1.74
C ILE A 28 -3.58 4.19 -3.00
N SER A 29 -3.32 5.44 -3.42
CA SER A 29 -3.89 6.01 -4.63
C SER A 29 -2.88 6.86 -5.41
N ARG A 30 -3.00 6.88 -6.74
CA ARG A 30 -2.23 7.79 -7.59
C ARG A 30 -2.62 9.23 -7.31
N ARG A 31 -1.63 10.10 -7.01
CA ARG A 31 -1.87 11.55 -6.99
C ARG A 31 -1.78 12.11 -8.40
N TRP A 32 -2.86 12.76 -8.83
CA TRP A 32 -3.06 13.30 -10.18
C TRP A 32 -2.29 14.58 -10.54
N PHE A 33 -1.18 14.95 -9.85
CA PHE A 33 -0.67 16.33 -9.95
C PHE A 33 0.84 16.57 -10.14
N THR A 34 1.68 15.56 -10.39
CA THR A 34 3.11 15.83 -10.69
C THR A 34 3.73 14.83 -11.64
N VAL A 35 4.71 15.29 -12.43
CA VAL A 35 5.52 14.53 -13.42
C VAL A 35 6.40 13.43 -12.78
N ARG A 36 6.34 13.26 -11.45
CA ARG A 36 6.99 12.16 -10.72
C ARG A 36 5.94 11.22 -10.16
N ASP A 37 6.27 9.94 -10.20
CA ASP A 37 5.61 8.77 -9.61
C ASP A 37 5.26 8.93 -8.12
N THR A 38 4.32 9.82 -7.82
CA THR A 38 3.90 10.14 -6.46
C THR A 38 2.56 9.47 -6.18
N TYR A 39 2.57 8.55 -5.24
CA TYR A 39 1.37 7.91 -4.71
C TYR A 39 1.09 8.45 -3.30
N GLY A 40 -0.19 8.61 -2.99
CA GLY A 40 -0.64 8.93 -1.64
C GLY A 40 -0.88 7.66 -0.85
N VAL A 41 -0.41 7.62 0.39
CA VAL A 41 -0.78 6.61 1.38
C VAL A 41 -1.71 7.31 2.38
N GLN A 42 -2.99 6.95 2.35
CA GLN A 42 -3.97 7.44 3.31
C GLN A 42 -4.11 6.39 4.41
N VAL A 43 -3.58 6.69 5.60
CA VAL A 43 -3.78 5.86 6.79
C VAL A 43 -5.16 6.17 7.37
N VAL A 44 -5.98 5.14 7.56
CA VAL A 44 -7.38 5.27 7.98
C VAL A 44 -7.54 5.00 9.48
N ARG A 45 -6.57 4.30 10.07
CA ARG A 45 -6.55 3.86 11.46
C ARG A 45 -5.44 4.58 12.24
N GLU A 46 -5.82 5.33 13.27
CA GLU A 46 -4.89 6.14 14.07
C GLU A 46 -3.98 5.29 14.97
N ASP A 47 -4.37 4.04 15.25
CA ASP A 47 -3.65 3.07 16.08
C ASP A 47 -2.55 2.30 15.32
N VAL A 48 -2.41 2.54 14.01
CA VAL A 48 -1.41 1.87 13.18
C VAL A 48 -0.22 2.77 12.92
N ASP A 49 1.00 2.22 13.04
CA ASP A 49 2.24 2.92 12.72
C ASP A 49 2.30 3.27 11.20
N PRO A 50 2.30 4.55 10.82
CA PRO A 50 2.40 4.95 9.42
C PRO A 50 3.67 4.45 8.74
N ALA A 51 4.79 4.31 9.48
CA ALA A 51 6.04 3.81 8.91
C ALA A 51 5.93 2.35 8.47
N LEU A 52 5.18 1.52 9.22
CA LEU A 52 4.90 0.14 8.85
C LEU A 52 4.11 0.08 7.53
N LEU A 53 3.05 0.88 7.42
CA LEU A 53 2.20 0.90 6.22
C LEU A 53 2.96 1.39 4.97
N ILE A 54 3.88 2.35 5.15
CA ILE A 54 4.79 2.80 4.08
C ILE A 54 5.74 1.66 3.68
N ALA A 55 6.35 0.97 4.64
CA ALA A 55 7.25 -0.15 4.35
C ALA A 55 6.54 -1.27 3.58
N VAL A 56 5.33 -1.66 4.02
CA VAL A 56 4.48 -2.63 3.31
C VAL A 56 4.17 -2.17 1.89
N THR A 57 3.79 -0.89 1.72
CA THR A 57 3.52 -0.29 0.40
C THR A 57 4.71 -0.43 -0.54
N VAL A 58 5.92 -0.10 -0.08
CA VAL A 58 7.15 -0.21 -0.87
C VAL A 58 7.47 -1.67 -1.21
N CYS A 59 7.36 -2.59 -0.25
CA CYS A 59 7.60 -4.01 -0.47
C CYS A 59 6.65 -4.61 -1.51
N VAL A 60 5.35 -4.29 -1.42
CA VAL A 60 4.34 -4.75 -2.39
C VAL A 60 4.66 -4.25 -3.79
N ILE A 61 4.98 -2.96 -3.94
CA ILE A 61 5.32 -2.38 -5.23
C ILE A 61 6.58 -3.04 -5.81
N ALA A 62 7.64 -3.18 -5.01
CA ALA A 62 8.88 -3.80 -5.45
C ALA A 62 8.70 -5.28 -5.87
N LEU A 63 7.87 -6.03 -5.15
CA LEU A 63 7.54 -7.42 -5.50
C LEU A 63 6.70 -7.53 -6.78
N ALA A 64 5.84 -6.55 -7.03
CA ALA A 64 5.04 -6.50 -8.26
C ALA A 64 5.91 -6.12 -9.47
N GLU A 65 6.81 -5.15 -9.31
CA GLU A 65 7.74 -4.70 -10.37
C GLU A 65 8.79 -5.77 -10.71
N GLY A 66 9.31 -6.51 -9.73
CA GLY A 66 10.26 -7.60 -9.94
C GLY A 66 9.67 -8.89 -10.53
N LYS A 67 8.37 -8.90 -10.87
CA LYS A 67 7.69 -10.06 -11.48
C LYS A 67 7.60 -9.97 -13.01
N ASP A 68 8.05 -8.86 -13.59
CA ASP A 68 8.04 -8.59 -15.04
C ASP A 68 9.36 -8.94 -15.76
N ASP A 69 10.35 -9.53 -15.06
CA ASP A 69 11.61 -10.07 -15.63
C ASP A 69 11.59 -11.60 -15.84
#